data_AF-A0A2M7MUD7-F1
#
_entry.id   AF-A0A2M7MUD7-F1
#
_cell.length_a   1.000
_cell.length_b   1.000
_cell.length_c   1.000
_cell.angle_alpha   90.00
_cell.angle_beta   90.00
_cell.angle_gamma   90.00
#
_symmetry.space_group_name_H-M   'P 1'
#
loop_
_entity.id
_entity.type
_entity.pdbx_description
1 polymer ?
#
loop_
_entity_poly.entity_id
_entity_poly.type
_entity_poly.pdbx_seq_one_letter_code
_entity_poly.pdbx_strand_id
1 'polypeptide(L)'
;MTPRQLDYIQHRAAGMQPTKAAIAAGYAEASAAVTASRMEHRQDVREAIEAARGAAAPATAAPPAEFQDAEGYLQAVVLGTTPADPVRVSAARTLIQYQTARQRAPVASPPPRQLAQSEEIADESAARKAWAMKSAQVRARLSRAK
;
A
#
# COMPACT_ATOMS: atom_id res chain seq x y z
N MET A 1 3.37 3.64 46.48
CA MET A 1 2.16 3.26 45.71
C MET A 1 1.44 2.13 46.44
N THR A 2 0.11 2.09 46.39
CA THR A 2 -0.68 1.00 46.97
C THR A 2 -0.78 -0.18 45.99
N PRO A 3 -1.06 -1.42 46.46
CA PRO A 3 -1.23 -2.58 45.56
C PRO A 3 -2.28 -2.33 44.46
N ARG A 4 -3.43 -1.74 44.82
CA ARG A 4 -4.49 -1.39 43.85
C ARG A 4 -4.05 -0.34 42.81
N GLN A 5 -3.12 0.55 43.15
CA GLN A 5 -2.56 1.49 42.18
C GLN A 5 -1.65 0.77 41.17
N LEU A 6 -0.88 -0.21 41.62
CA LEU A 6 -0.04 -1.02 40.74
C LEU A 6 -0.90 -1.85 39.77
N ASP A 7 -1.98 -2.47 40.26
CA ASP A 7 -2.91 -3.22 39.41
C ASP A 7 -3.58 -2.31 38.38
N TYR A 8 -3.98 -1.09 38.79
CA TYR A 8 -4.50 -0.08 37.86
C TYR A 8 -3.47 0.25 36.76
N ILE A 9 -2.21 0.48 37.13
CA ILE A 9 -1.12 0.79 36.19
C ILE A 9 -0.91 -0.36 35.21
N GLN A 10 -0.90 -1.61 35.68
CA GLN A 10 -0.75 -2.79 34.82
C GLN A 10 -1.90 -2.89 33.80
N HIS A 11 -3.14 -2.72 34.24
CA HIS A 11 -4.30 -2.72 33.34
C HIS A 11 -4.28 -1.56 32.33
N ARG A 12 -3.81 -0.37 32.74
CA ARG A 12 -3.63 0.79 31.83
C ARG A 12 -2.50 0.59 30.83
N ALA A 13 -1.40 -0.02 31.26
CA ALA A 13 -0.28 -0.37 30.40
C ALA A 13 -0.69 -1.38 29.33
N ALA A 14 -1.56 -2.34 29.68
CA ALA A 14 -2.19 -3.28 28.75
C ALA A 14 -3.23 -2.63 27.79
N GLY A 15 -3.43 -1.31 27.82
CA GLY A 15 -4.31 -0.58 26.91
C GLY A 15 -5.77 -0.49 27.34
N MET A 16 -6.11 -0.88 28.58
CA MET A 16 -7.48 -0.78 29.07
C MET A 16 -7.92 0.67 29.29
N GLN A 17 -9.22 0.93 29.10
CA GLN A 17 -9.84 2.23 29.41
C GLN A 17 -9.70 2.58 30.91
N PRO A 18 -9.50 3.86 31.28
CA PRO A 18 -9.24 4.27 32.67
C PRO A 18 -10.28 3.79 33.69
N THR A 19 -11.55 3.96 33.38
CA THR A 19 -12.65 3.50 34.24
C THR A 19 -12.65 2.00 34.43
N LYS A 20 -12.47 1.23 33.35
CA LYS A 20 -12.41 -0.23 33.39
C LYS A 20 -11.19 -0.73 34.15
N ALA A 21 -10.04 -0.08 33.98
CA ALA A 21 -8.82 -0.41 34.71
C ALA A 21 -8.98 -0.19 36.22
N ALA A 22 -9.70 0.86 36.63
CA ALA A 22 -10.01 1.09 38.04
C ALA A 22 -10.97 0.02 38.61
N ILE A 23 -12.00 -0.37 37.87
CA ILE A 23 -12.90 -1.45 38.28
C ILE A 23 -12.12 -2.78 38.41
N ALA A 24 -11.28 -3.10 37.42
CA ALA A 24 -10.44 -4.31 37.44
C ALA A 24 -9.45 -4.34 38.61
N ALA A 25 -8.89 -3.19 38.99
CA ALA A 25 -8.04 -3.02 40.16
C ALA A 25 -8.81 -3.05 41.51
N GLY A 26 -10.12 -3.31 41.48
CA GLY A 26 -10.95 -3.47 42.68
C GLY A 26 -11.46 -2.16 43.29
N TYR A 27 -11.53 -1.07 42.52
CA TYR A 27 -12.25 0.14 42.93
C TYR A 27 -13.75 -0.02 42.72
N ALA A 28 -14.56 0.51 43.63
CA ALA A 28 -16.02 0.44 43.53
C ALA A 28 -16.50 1.17 42.26
N GLU A 29 -17.40 0.54 41.50
CA GLU A 29 -17.87 1.02 40.20
C GLU A 29 -18.38 2.47 40.25
N ALA A 30 -19.16 2.82 41.28
CA ALA A 30 -19.68 4.17 41.50
C ALA A 30 -18.58 5.24 41.65
N SER A 31 -17.38 4.86 42.07
CA SER A 31 -16.23 5.74 42.31
C SER A 31 -15.10 5.60 41.29
N ALA A 32 -15.22 4.64 40.36
CA ALA A 32 -14.14 4.26 39.45
C ALA A 32 -13.74 5.40 38.51
N ALA A 33 -14.71 6.17 38.00
CA ALA A 33 -14.44 7.31 37.13
C ALA A 33 -13.67 8.45 37.82
N VAL A 34 -14.06 8.78 39.06
CA VAL A 34 -13.39 9.83 39.84
C VAL A 34 -11.99 9.38 40.24
N THR A 35 -11.85 8.12 40.66
CA THR A 35 -10.55 7.54 41.02
C THR A 35 -9.60 7.49 39.83
N ALA A 36 -10.08 7.02 38.67
CA ALA A 36 -9.31 7.01 37.43
C ALA A 36 -8.87 8.42 37.02
N SER A 37 -9.78 9.41 37.08
CA SER A 37 -9.44 10.80 36.80
C SER A 37 -8.33 11.32 37.72
N ARG A 38 -8.43 11.09 39.04
CA ARG A 38 -7.37 11.47 39.99
C ARG A 38 -6.04 10.78 39.71
N MET A 39 -6.07 9.50 39.31
CA MET A 39 -4.88 8.73 38.96
C MET A 39 -4.20 9.27 37.69
N GLU A 40 -4.97 9.67 36.68
CA GLU A 40 -4.44 10.20 35.42
C GLU A 40 -3.80 11.60 35.58
N HIS A 41 -4.19 12.37 36.61
CA HIS A 41 -3.57 13.67 36.91
C HIS A 41 -2.29 13.54 37.76
N ARG A 42 -2.01 12.36 38.31
CA ARG A 42 -0.82 12.10 39.11
C ARG A 42 0.37 11.76 38.21
N GLN A 43 1.42 12.57 38.31
CA GLN A 43 2.62 12.41 37.48
C GLN A 43 3.31 11.05 37.69
N ASP A 44 3.42 10.60 38.95
CA ASP A 44 4.03 9.31 39.30
C ASP A 44 3.31 8.11 38.69
N VAL A 45 1.98 8.17 38.58
CA VAL A 45 1.18 7.11 37.96
C VAL A 45 1.37 7.11 36.44
N ARG A 46 1.41 8.28 35.79
CA ARG A 46 1.61 8.38 34.35
C ARG A 46 2.99 7.87 33.93
N GLU A 47 4.03 8.28 34.65
CA GLU A 47 5.39 7.81 34.42
C GLU A 47 5.48 6.29 34.59
N ALA A 48 4.82 5.72 35.60
CA ALA A 48 4.76 4.29 35.79
C ALA A 48 3.99 3.53 34.69
N ILE A 49 2.90 4.11 34.15
CA ILE A 49 2.17 3.53 33.01
C ILE A 49 3.04 3.51 31.75
N GLU A 50 3.73 4.62 31.46
CA GLU A 50 4.62 4.70 30.30
C GLU A 50 5.84 3.78 30.45
N ALA A 51 6.44 3.71 31.64
CA ALA A 51 7.51 2.76 31.94
C ALA A 51 7.04 1.31 31.77
N ALA A 52 5.85 0.96 32.26
CA ALA A 52 5.26 -0.38 32.11
C ALA A 52 4.93 -0.70 30.64
N ARG A 53 4.49 0.28 29.84
CA ARG A 53 4.30 0.12 28.39
C ARG A 53 5.61 -0.11 27.65
N GLY A 54 6.64 0.66 27.98
CA GLY A 54 7.97 0.51 27.40
C GLY A 54 8.61 -0.84 27.74
N ALA A 55 8.41 -1.33 28.97
CA ALA A 55 8.88 -2.65 29.40
C ALA A 55 8.09 -3.81 28.76
N ALA A 56 6.81 -3.59 28.40
CA ALA A 56 5.99 -4.55 27.67
C ALA A 56 6.22 -4.54 26.15
N ALA A 57 7.18 -3.74 25.64
CA ALA A 57 7.66 -3.90 24.27
C ALA A 57 8.11 -5.36 24.07
N PRO A 58 7.73 -6.02 22.97
CA PRO A 58 8.00 -7.44 22.79
C PRO A 58 9.51 -7.69 22.75
N ALA A 59 10.07 -8.06 23.89
CA ALA A 59 11.41 -8.57 24.03
C ALA A 59 11.45 -9.99 23.47
N THR A 60 11.65 -10.12 22.14
CA THR A 60 12.33 -11.23 21.43
C THR A 60 11.93 -11.24 19.95
N ALA A 61 12.40 -10.24 19.19
CA ALA A 61 12.61 -10.49 17.77
C ALA A 61 13.97 -11.18 17.65
N ALA A 62 13.99 -12.44 17.21
CA ALA A 62 15.22 -13.09 16.76
C ALA A 62 15.98 -12.14 15.81
N PRO A 63 17.33 -12.15 15.82
CA PRO A 63 18.09 -11.32 14.89
C PRO A 63 17.55 -11.54 13.48
N PRO A 64 17.17 -10.47 12.76
CA PRO A 64 16.55 -10.63 11.46
C PRO A 64 17.54 -11.39 10.57
N ALA A 65 17.09 -12.52 10.02
CA ALA A 65 17.86 -13.19 8.97
C ALA A 65 18.20 -12.15 7.89
N GLU A 66 19.50 -12.06 7.57
CA GLU A 66 20.00 -11.14 6.56
C GLU A 66 19.63 -11.70 5.20
N PHE A 67 18.73 -11.00 4.51
CA PHE A 67 18.38 -11.29 3.12
C PHE A 67 19.03 -10.22 2.25
N GLN A 68 19.69 -10.64 1.17
CA GLN A 68 20.30 -9.71 0.20
C GLN A 68 19.24 -8.83 -0.48
N ASP A 69 18.10 -9.43 -0.85
CA ASP A 69 17.06 -8.78 -1.64
C ASP A 69 15.65 -9.08 -1.12
N ALA A 70 14.70 -8.19 -1.45
CA ALA A 70 13.29 -8.34 -1.08
C ALA A 70 12.66 -9.62 -1.68
N GLU A 71 13.08 -10.00 -2.90
CA GLU A 71 12.67 -11.26 -3.53
C GLU A 71 13.17 -12.48 -2.76
N GLY A 72 14.44 -12.46 -2.32
CA GLY A 72 15.03 -13.55 -1.53
C GLY A 72 14.27 -13.82 -0.23
N TYR A 73 13.83 -12.75 0.45
CA TYR A 73 12.96 -12.87 1.62
C TYR A 73 11.61 -13.52 1.27
N LEU A 74 10.93 -13.06 0.23
CA LEU A 74 9.62 -13.62 -0.15
C LEU A 74 9.72 -15.08 -0.58
N GLN A 75 10.81 -15.46 -1.27
CA GLN A 75 11.07 -16.85 -1.64
C GLN A 75 11.27 -17.74 -0.40
N ALA A 76 12.04 -17.27 0.59
CA ALA A 76 12.24 -17.97 1.86
C ALA A 76 10.93 -18.17 2.64
N VAL A 77 10.04 -17.16 2.63
CA VAL A 77 8.71 -17.27 3.24
C VAL A 77 7.86 -18.32 2.52
N VAL A 78 7.86 -18.35 1.18
CA VAL A 78 7.11 -19.33 0.39
C VAL A 78 7.64 -20.75 0.59
N LEU A 79 8.95 -20.91 0.71
CA LEU A 79 9.60 -22.20 0.99
C LEU A 79 9.44 -22.66 2.45
N GLY A 80 8.89 -21.81 3.33
CA GLY A 80 8.68 -22.13 4.75
C GLY A 80 9.96 -22.11 5.58
N THR A 81 11.09 -21.61 5.04
CA THR A 81 12.35 -21.48 5.78
C THR A 81 12.35 -20.29 6.73
N THR A 82 11.43 -19.35 6.55
CA THR A 82 11.30 -18.15 7.38
C THR A 82 9.82 -17.87 7.69
N PRO A 83 9.47 -17.53 8.94
CA PRO A 83 8.09 -17.22 9.29
C PRO A 83 7.59 -15.97 8.54
N ALA A 84 6.35 -16.03 8.08
CA ALA A 84 5.71 -14.91 7.39
C ALA A 84 5.34 -13.80 8.39
N ASP A 85 6.07 -12.68 8.33
CA ASP A 85 5.68 -11.45 9.00
C ASP A 85 4.86 -10.58 8.02
N PRO A 86 3.59 -10.24 8.33
CA PRO A 86 2.73 -9.49 7.43
C PRO A 86 3.29 -8.11 7.05
N VAL A 87 3.96 -7.43 7.99
CA VAL A 87 4.55 -6.10 7.75
C VAL A 87 5.75 -6.21 6.83
N ARG A 88 6.63 -7.20 7.07
CA ARG A 88 7.80 -7.43 6.20
C ARG A 88 7.38 -7.89 4.81
N VAL A 89 6.33 -8.71 4.68
CA VAL A 89 5.80 -9.14 3.39
C VAL A 89 5.22 -7.97 2.60
N SER A 90 4.48 -7.05 3.24
CA SER A 90 3.96 -5.86 2.55
C SER A 90 5.07 -4.93 2.10
N ALA A 91 6.08 -4.71 2.95
CA ALA A 91 7.24 -3.88 2.64
C ALA A 91 8.06 -4.48 1.48
N ALA A 92 8.34 -5.79 1.51
CA ALA A 92 9.08 -6.48 0.45
C ALA A 92 8.38 -6.38 -0.90
N ARG A 93 7.05 -6.59 -0.95
CA ARG A 93 6.25 -6.41 -2.19
C ARG A 93 6.34 -4.99 -2.75
N THR A 94 6.43 -4.00 -1.88
CA THR A 94 6.57 -2.60 -2.27
C THR A 94 7.97 -2.32 -2.81
N LEU A 95 9.01 -2.84 -2.15
CA LEU A 95 10.41 -2.67 -2.55
C LEU A 95 10.74 -3.28 -3.90
N ILE A 96 10.14 -4.43 -4.26
CA ILE A 96 10.36 -5.07 -5.57
C ILE A 96 10.08 -4.10 -6.73
N GLN A 97 9.05 -3.26 -6.60
CA GLN A 97 8.69 -2.27 -7.62
C GLN A 97 9.81 -1.25 -7.88
N TYR A 98 10.63 -0.97 -6.87
CA TYR A 98 11.74 -0.02 -6.95
C TYR A 98 13.07 -0.70 -7.27
N GLN A 99 13.24 -1.97 -6.93
CA GLN A 99 14.43 -2.76 -7.27
C GLN A 99 14.49 -3.03 -8.78
N THR A 100 13.36 -3.33 -9.42
CA THR A 100 13.33 -3.41 -10.88
C THR A 100 13.31 -2.02 -11.49
N ALA A 101 14.42 -1.60 -12.10
CA ALA A 101 14.44 -0.39 -12.90
C ALA A 101 13.31 -0.45 -13.94
N ARG A 102 12.42 0.55 -13.94
CA ARG A 102 11.29 0.62 -14.86
C ARG A 102 11.81 0.70 -16.31
N GLN A 103 11.91 -0.44 -16.97
CA GLN A 103 12.32 -0.50 -18.38
C GLN A 103 11.25 0.19 -19.21
N ARG A 104 11.62 1.29 -19.88
CA ARG A 104 10.74 1.92 -20.87
C ARG A 104 10.70 1.01 -22.08
N ALA A 105 9.50 0.74 -22.57
CA ALA A 105 9.36 0.07 -23.86
C ALA A 105 10.18 0.85 -24.91
N PRO A 106 10.99 0.19 -25.74
CA PRO A 106 11.69 0.87 -26.81
C PRO A 106 10.66 1.53 -27.71
N VAL A 107 10.84 2.82 -28.01
CA VAL A 107 9.99 3.53 -28.97
C VAL A 107 10.32 2.95 -30.35
N ALA A 108 9.55 1.94 -30.75
CA ALA A 108 9.64 1.33 -32.07
C ALA A 108 8.93 2.24 -33.08
N SER A 109 9.54 3.38 -33.39
CA SER A 109 9.16 4.17 -34.56
C SER A 109 9.63 3.43 -35.82
N PRO A 110 8.77 3.22 -36.84
CA PRO A 110 9.23 2.71 -38.11
C PRO A 110 10.32 3.61 -38.70
N PRO A 111 11.30 3.06 -39.42
CA PRO A 111 12.34 3.85 -40.05
C PRO A 111 11.75 4.85 -41.06
N PRO A 112 12.37 6.02 -41.29
CA PRO A 112 11.82 7.09 -42.13
C PRO A 112 11.38 6.64 -43.54
N ARG A 113 12.07 5.65 -44.12
CA ARG A 113 11.71 5.08 -45.42
C ARG A 113 10.36 4.35 -45.42
N GLN A 114 10.03 3.63 -44.34
CA GLN A 114 8.76 2.92 -44.22
C GLN A 114 7.61 3.89 -43.98
N LEU A 115 7.85 4.98 -43.25
CA LEU A 115 6.88 6.07 -43.11
C LEU A 115 6.54 6.69 -44.47
N ALA A 116 7.56 7.08 -45.24
CA ALA A 116 7.37 7.66 -46.57
C ALA A 116 6.57 6.73 -47.51
N GLN A 117 6.87 5.42 -47.50
CA GLN A 117 6.12 4.44 -48.29
C GLN A 117 4.66 4.33 -47.84
N SER A 118 4.39 4.38 -46.53
CA SER A 118 3.02 4.32 -46.03
C SER A 118 2.20 5.56 -46.38
N GLU A 119 2.85 6.73 -46.39
CA GLU A 119 2.24 8.00 -46.80
C GLU A 119 1.92 8.00 -48.30
N GLU A 120 2.85 7.55 -49.14
CA GLU A 120 2.64 7.44 -50.59
C GLU A 120 1.47 6.50 -50.93
N ILE A 121 1.40 5.33 -50.27
CA ILE A 121 0.29 4.39 -50.43
C ILE A 121 -1.04 5.03 -49.99
N ALA A 122 -1.04 5.79 -48.89
CA ALA A 122 -2.22 6.48 -48.40
C ALA A 122 -2.71 7.53 -49.40
N ASP A 123 -1.81 8.33 -49.96
CA ASP A 123 -2.09 9.35 -50.97
C ASP A 123 -2.65 8.74 -52.26
N GLU A 124 -2.04 7.67 -52.76
CA GLU A 124 -2.55 6.94 -53.92
C GLU A 124 -3.97 6.43 -53.67
N SER A 125 -4.23 5.86 -52.49
CA SER A 125 -5.54 5.33 -52.14
C SER A 125 -6.61 6.44 -52.08
N ALA A 126 -6.24 7.62 -51.58
CA ALA A 126 -7.11 8.78 -51.52
C ALA A 126 -7.42 9.31 -52.92
N ALA A 127 -6.41 9.41 -53.80
CA ALA A 127 -6.58 9.82 -55.19
C ALA A 127 -7.52 8.87 -55.95
N ARG A 128 -7.34 7.55 -55.80
CA ARG A 128 -8.22 6.54 -56.42
C ARG A 128 -9.67 6.67 -55.95
N LYS A 129 -9.89 6.85 -54.64
CA LYS A 129 -11.24 7.08 -54.08
C LYS A 129 -11.88 8.35 -54.64
N ALA A 130 -11.13 9.45 -54.70
CA ALA A 130 -11.62 10.72 -55.23
C ALA A 130 -12.02 10.60 -56.70
N TRP A 131 -11.21 9.92 -57.52
CA TRP A 131 -11.53 9.65 -58.92
C TRP A 131 -12.77 8.76 -59.07
N ALA A 132 -12.87 7.69 -58.26
CA ALA A 132 -14.03 6.80 -58.27
C ALA A 132 -15.34 7.55 -57.98
N MET A 133 -15.35 8.42 -56.95
CA MET A 133 -16.50 9.26 -56.62
C MET A 133 -16.89 10.20 -57.77
N LYS A 134 -15.91 10.91 -58.35
CA LYS A 134 -16.15 11.80 -59.50
C LYS A 134 -16.71 11.03 -60.70
N SER A 135 -16.14 9.86 -61.02
CA SER A 135 -16.61 9.04 -62.13
C SER A 135 -18.04 8.53 -61.92
N ALA A 136 -18.42 8.20 -60.67
CA ALA A 136 -19.78 7.79 -60.33
C ALA A 136 -20.77 8.95 -60.50
N GLN A 137 -20.40 10.17 -60.07
CA GLN A 137 -21.22 11.37 -60.27
C GLN A 137 -21.45 11.67 -61.76
N VAL A 138 -20.41 11.58 -62.59
CA VAL A 138 -20.52 11.78 -64.05
C VAL A 138 -21.45 10.75 -64.66
N ARG A 139 -21.32 9.46 -64.30
CA ARG A 139 -22.20 8.39 -64.78
C ARG A 139 -23.65 8.63 -64.40
N ALA A 140 -23.92 9.02 -63.15
CA ALA A 140 -25.27 9.32 -62.67
C ALA A 140 -25.89 10.54 -63.39
N ARG A 141 -25.08 11.56 -63.70
CA ARG A 141 -25.53 12.74 -64.46
C ARG A 141 -25.92 12.36 -65.89
N LEU A 142 -25.11 11.53 -66.56
CA LEU A 142 -25.36 11.06 -67.91
C LEU A 142 -26.58 10.14 -68.00
N SER A 143 -26.81 9.28 -67.00
CA SER A 143 -28.00 8.42 -66.97
C SER A 143 -29.30 9.18 -66.73
N ARG A 144 -29.25 10.35 -66.07
CA ARG A 144 -30.42 11.23 -65.86
C ARG A 144 -30.77 12.05 -67.11
N ALA A 145 -29.83 12.23 -68.04
CA ALA A 145 -30.03 13.04 -69.25
C ALA A 145 -30.60 12.25 -70.44
N LYS A 146 -30.81 10.94 -70.29
CA LYS A 146 -31.54 10.07 -71.23
C LYS A 146 -32.95 9.85 -70.72
#